data_AF-A0A520IUC2-F1
#
_entry.id   AF-A0A520IUC2-F1
#
_cell.length_a   1.000
_cell.length_b   1.000
_cell.length_c   1.000
_cell.angle_alpha   90.00
_cell.angle_beta   90.00
_cell.angle_gamma   90.00
#
_symmetry.space_group_name_H-M   'P 1'
#
loop_
_entity.id
_entity.type
_entity.pdbx_description
1 polymer ?
#
loop_
_entity_poly.entity_id
_entity_poly.type
_entity_poly.pdbx_seq_one_letter_code
_entity_poly.pdbx_strand_id
1 'polypeptide(L)'
;MPPPASSLLPQAPAIVAGHGRAALLSADGELLTLSKPAAARQLDAADPPLVVHAPATLRRLGASPMPCLDLLQLFAFVMPARTAPPTPAGLAAALDLRIP
;
A
#
# COMPACT_ATOMS: atom_id res chain seq x y z
N MET A 1 5.90 30.04 6.36
CA MET A 1 5.86 28.57 6.42
C MET A 1 4.83 28.12 5.40
N PRO A 2 5.15 27.29 4.40
CA PRO A 2 4.11 26.77 3.52
C PRO A 2 3.14 25.94 4.37
N PRO A 3 1.84 25.90 4.05
CA PRO A 3 0.90 25.03 4.75
C PRO A 3 1.40 23.59 4.68
N PRO A 4 1.17 22.74 5.71
CA PRO A 4 1.49 21.33 5.60
C PRO A 4 0.78 20.79 4.35
N ALA A 5 1.48 19.98 3.56
CA ALA A 5 1.01 19.40 2.29
C ALA A 5 -0.15 18.38 2.45
N SER A 6 -1.02 18.60 3.44
CA SER A 6 -1.99 17.65 3.96
C SER A 6 -3.26 17.55 3.13
N SER A 7 -3.46 18.39 2.09
CA SER A 7 -4.65 18.34 1.24
C SER A 7 -4.42 17.74 -0.15
N LEU A 8 -3.21 17.25 -0.46
CA LEU A 8 -2.86 16.75 -1.80
C LEU A 8 -2.76 15.23 -1.89
N LEU A 9 -2.69 14.53 -0.75
CA LEU A 9 -2.64 13.08 -0.75
C LEU A 9 -4.08 12.51 -0.69
N PRO A 10 -4.39 11.46 -1.47
CA PRO A 10 -5.67 10.80 -1.37
C PRO A 10 -5.85 10.25 0.05
N GLN A 11 -7.04 10.48 0.63
CA GLN A 11 -7.44 9.82 1.87
C GLN A 11 -7.76 8.36 1.57
N ALA A 12 -6.72 7.55 1.42
CA ALA A 12 -6.82 6.15 1.08
C ALA A 12 -6.20 5.30 2.19
N PRO A 13 -6.79 4.15 2.52
CA PRO A 13 -6.16 3.20 3.43
C PRO A 13 -4.88 2.64 2.81
N ALA A 14 -3.89 2.28 3.62
CA ALA A 14 -2.68 1.61 3.16
C ALA A 14 -2.57 0.23 3.79
N ILE A 15 -2.25 -0.80 3.00
CA ILE A 15 -2.17 -2.18 3.49
C ILE A 15 -0.88 -2.88 3.07
N VAL A 16 -0.28 -3.61 4.01
CA VAL A 16 0.84 -4.52 3.76
C VAL A 16 0.47 -5.92 4.25
N ALA A 17 0.51 -6.89 3.35
CA ALA A 17 0.25 -8.29 3.66
C ALA A 17 1.55 -9.03 4.03
N GLY A 18 1.61 -9.57 5.25
CA GLY A 18 2.72 -10.37 5.78
C GLY A 18 2.40 -11.86 5.95
N HIS A 19 3.20 -12.57 6.75
CA HIS A 19 2.99 -13.99 7.03
C HIS A 19 1.80 -14.19 7.98
N GLY A 20 0.66 -14.62 7.42
CA GLY A 20 -0.57 -14.94 8.16
C GLY A 20 -1.40 -13.74 8.63
N ARG A 21 -0.86 -12.53 8.53
CA ARG A 21 -1.48 -11.27 8.99
C ARG A 21 -1.29 -10.14 7.98
N ALA A 22 -2.03 -9.06 8.15
CA ALA A 22 -1.85 -7.82 7.43
C ALA A 22 -1.84 -6.64 8.40
N ALA A 23 -1.04 -5.62 8.09
CA ALA A 23 -1.13 -4.32 8.73
C ALA A 23 -1.93 -3.41 7.80
N LEU A 24 -2.98 -2.80 8.33
CA LEU A 24 -3.83 -1.83 7.63
C LEU A 24 -3.75 -0.51 8.38
N LEU A 25 -3.39 0.55 7.67
CA LEU A 25 -3.56 1.93 8.11
C LEU A 25 -4.86 2.45 7.49
N SER A 26 -5.85 2.82 8.30
CA SER A 26 -7.09 3.44 7.79
C SER A 26 -6.81 4.84 7.24
N ALA A 27 -7.75 5.38 6.46
CA ALA A 27 -7.67 6.76 5.97
C ALA A 27 -7.65 7.78 7.13
N ASP A 28 -8.30 7.44 8.25
CA ASP A 28 -8.33 8.26 9.48
C ASP A 28 -7.06 8.12 10.33
N GLY A 29 -6.10 7.28 9.91
CA GLY A 29 -4.81 7.10 10.58
C GLY A 29 -4.76 6.02 11.66
N GLU A 30 -5.79 5.18 11.77
CA GLU A 30 -5.78 4.05 12.71
C GLU A 30 -4.95 2.87 12.15
N LEU A 31 -4.05 2.32 12.96
CA LEU A 31 -3.25 1.15 12.59
C LEU A 31 -3.85 -0.13 13.17
N LEU A 32 -4.25 -1.05 12.29
CA LEU A 32 -4.86 -2.32 12.62
C LEU A 32 -3.95 -3.48 12.20
N THR A 33 -3.81 -4.48 13.06
CA THR A 33 -3.22 -5.78 12.71
C THR A 33 -4.34 -6.79 12.55
N LEU A 34 -4.54 -7.28 11.33
CA LEU A 34 -5.66 -8.12 10.96
C LEU A 34 -5.19 -9.51 10.52
N SER A 35 -6.04 -10.52 10.70
CA SER A 35 -5.89 -11.78 9.98
C SER A 35 -6.15 -11.57 8.49
N LYS A 36 -5.65 -12.46 7.61
CA LYS A 36 -5.90 -12.35 6.16
C LYS A 36 -7.40 -12.23 5.80
N PRO A 37 -8.32 -13.05 6.36
CA PRO A 37 -9.73 -12.92 6.05
C PRO A 37 -10.35 -11.62 6.55
N ALA A 38 -9.94 -11.12 7.73
CA ALA A 38 -10.42 -9.85 8.24
C ALA A 38 -9.92 -8.68 7.38
N ALA A 39 -8.66 -8.72 6.96
CA ALA A 39 -8.09 -7.73 6.05
C ALA A 39 -8.81 -7.72 4.68
N ALA A 40 -9.08 -8.88 4.09
CA ALA A 40 -9.83 -8.98 2.83
C ALA A 40 -11.22 -8.34 2.95
N ARG A 41 -11.98 -8.64 4.02
CA ARG A 41 -13.28 -8.02 4.27
C ARG A 41 -13.20 -6.50 4.43
N GLN A 42 -12.14 -6.02 5.05
CA GLN A 42 -11.93 -4.58 5.23
C GLN A 42 -11.66 -3.87 3.90
N LEU A 43 -11.02 -4.54 2.95
CA LEU A 43 -10.79 -4.01 1.60
C LEU A 43 -12.09 -3.90 0.78
N ASP A 44 -13.03 -4.82 0.96
CA ASP A 44 -14.32 -4.78 0.24
C ASP A 44 -15.19 -3.57 0.61
N ALA A 45 -14.97 -2.99 1.80
CA ALA A 45 -15.77 -1.89 2.35
C ALA A 45 -15.08 -0.52 2.24
N ALA A 46 -13.85 -0.45 1.72
CA ALA A 46 -13.02 0.74 1.75
C ALA A 46 -12.71 1.27 0.34
N ASP A 47 -12.27 2.53 0.28
CA ASP A 47 -11.69 3.09 -0.94
C ASP A 47 -10.44 2.30 -1.39
N PRO A 48 -10.07 2.37 -2.69
CA PRO A 48 -8.93 1.64 -3.23
C PRO A 48 -7.66 1.83 -2.39
N PRO A 49 -7.06 0.75 -1.85
CA PRO A 49 -5.97 0.88 -0.92
C PRO A 49 -4.66 1.24 -1.62
N LEU A 50 -3.79 1.96 -0.91
CA LEU A 50 -2.38 2.08 -1.21
C LEU A 50 -1.68 0.76 -0.93
N VAL A 51 -0.97 0.24 -1.93
CA VAL A 51 -0.24 -1.04 -1.84
C VAL A 51 1.10 -0.94 -2.56
N VAL A 52 2.03 -1.81 -2.19
CA VAL A 52 3.21 -2.10 -3.00
C VAL A 52 2.98 -3.45 -3.67
N HIS A 53 2.81 -3.45 -5.00
CA HIS A 53 2.50 -4.63 -5.79
C HIS A 53 1.11 -5.23 -5.50
N ALA A 54 0.08 -4.68 -6.16
CA ALA A 54 -1.32 -5.07 -5.97
C ALA A 54 -1.58 -6.57 -6.22
N PRO A 55 -1.15 -7.18 -7.35
CA PRO A 55 -1.36 -8.62 -7.57
C PRO A 55 -0.83 -9.53 -6.46
N ALA A 56 0.38 -9.25 -5.96
CA ALA A 56 0.96 -10.05 -4.88
C ALA A 56 0.25 -9.83 -3.55
N THR A 57 -0.13 -8.58 -3.26
CA THR A 57 -0.84 -8.21 -2.03
C THR A 57 -2.21 -8.88 -1.97
N LEU A 58 -3.04 -8.74 -3.01
CA LEU A 58 -4.38 -9.36 -3.07
C LEU A 58 -4.30 -10.88 -3.01
N ARG A 59 -3.38 -11.51 -3.76
CA ARG A 59 -3.14 -12.95 -3.69
C ARG A 59 -2.76 -13.41 -2.29
N ARG A 60 -1.90 -12.66 -1.58
CA ARG A 60 -1.47 -13.02 -0.23
C ARG A 60 -2.61 -12.92 0.78
N LEU A 61 -3.55 -11.99 0.59
CA LEU A 61 -4.76 -11.82 1.39
C LEU A 61 -5.86 -12.82 1.05
N GLY A 62 -5.82 -13.45 -0.14
CA GLY A 62 -6.91 -14.27 -0.64
C GLY A 62 -8.12 -13.44 -1.09
N ALA A 63 -7.88 -12.17 -1.44
CA ALA A 63 -8.91 -11.26 -1.92
C ALA A 63 -9.08 -11.39 -3.45
N SER A 64 -10.28 -11.12 -3.94
CA SER A 64 -10.56 -11.01 -5.38
C SER A 64 -9.79 -9.82 -5.99
N PRO A 65 -9.48 -9.84 -7.30
CA PRO A 65 -8.94 -8.68 -7.99
C PRO A 65 -9.85 -7.46 -7.81
N MET A 66 -9.27 -6.33 -7.43
CA MET A 66 -9.95 -5.05 -7.23
C MET A 66 -9.01 -3.89 -7.54
N PRO A 67 -9.54 -2.66 -7.78
CA PRO A 67 -8.70 -1.48 -7.94
C PRO A 67 -7.81 -1.24 -6.72
N CYS A 68 -6.55 -0.88 -6.95
CA CYS A 68 -5.61 -0.49 -5.90
C CYS A 68 -4.77 0.70 -6.39
N LEU A 69 -4.36 1.56 -5.47
CA LEU A 69 -3.38 2.61 -5.71
C LEU A 69 -1.97 1.99 -5.56
N ASP A 70 -1.46 1.39 -6.62
CA ASP A 70 -0.18 0.67 -6.60
C ASP A 70 1.02 1.62 -6.69
N LEU A 71 1.80 1.69 -5.62
CA LEU A 71 2.97 2.55 -5.52
C LEU A 71 4.08 2.17 -6.51
N LEU A 72 4.15 0.93 -6.98
CA LEU A 72 5.12 0.55 -8.03
C LEU A 72 4.71 1.09 -9.40
N GLN A 73 3.41 1.19 -9.68
CA GLN A 73 2.92 1.82 -10.90
C GLN A 73 3.19 3.32 -10.88
N LEU A 74 2.91 3.97 -9.74
CA LEU A 74 3.25 5.38 -9.55
C LEU A 74 4.76 5.61 -9.67
N PHE A 75 5.57 4.76 -9.05
CA PHE A 75 7.02 4.83 -9.16
C PHE A 75 7.50 4.72 -10.60
N ALA A 76 7.01 3.72 -11.35
CA ALA A 76 7.38 3.54 -12.75
C ALA A 76 6.97 4.72 -13.65
N PHE A 77 5.84 5.37 -13.33
CA PHE A 77 5.36 6.56 -14.03
C PHE A 77 6.22 7.80 -13.73
N VAL A 78 6.50 8.07 -12.45
CA VAL A 78 7.21 9.28 -12.00
C VAL A 78 8.73 9.17 -12.21
N MET A 79 9.28 7.97 -12.09
CA MET A 79 10.71 7.67 -12.16
C MET A 79 11.03 6.74 -13.34
N PRO A 80 10.87 7.20 -14.59
CA PRO A 80 11.09 6.35 -15.76
C PRO A 80 12.52 5.83 -15.82
N ALA A 81 12.68 4.63 -16.39
CA ALA A 81 13.94 3.90 -16.49
C ALA A 81 14.62 3.52 -15.15
N ARG A 82 13.94 3.69 -14.02
CA ARG A 82 14.37 3.16 -12.71
C ARG A 82 13.54 1.93 -12.36
N THR A 83 14.19 0.96 -11.73
CA THR A 83 13.53 -0.27 -11.26
C THR A 83 13.58 -0.36 -9.75
N ALA A 84 12.57 -1.00 -9.16
CA ALA A 84 12.51 -1.27 -7.74
C ALA A 84 12.07 -2.74 -7.54
N PRO A 85 12.68 -3.50 -6.61
CA PRO A 85 12.14 -4.79 -6.23
C PRO A 85 10.70 -4.60 -5.71
N PRO A 86 9.77 -5.52 -6.02
CA PRO A 86 8.35 -5.27 -5.82
C PRO A 86 7.92 -5.60 -4.38
N THR A 87 8.62 -5.00 -3.42
CA THR A 87 8.43 -5.14 -1.98
C THR A 87 8.54 -3.77 -1.32
N PRO A 88 7.92 -3.54 -0.15
CA PRO A 88 8.09 -2.28 0.58
C PRO A 88 9.55 -1.93 0.85
N ALA A 89 10.37 -2.92 1.23
CA ALA A 89 11.81 -2.73 1.43
C ALA A 89 12.55 -2.38 0.13
N GLY A 90 12.19 -3.02 -0.99
CA GLY A 90 12.77 -2.73 -2.31
C GLY A 90 12.43 -1.34 -2.82
N LEU A 91 11.17 -0.93 -2.66
CA LEU A 91 10.73 0.42 -3.00
C LEU A 91 11.39 1.48 -2.10
N ALA A 92 11.50 1.22 -0.80
CA ALA A 92 12.21 2.11 0.13
C ALA A 92 13.67 2.29 -0.26
N ALA A 93 14.37 1.20 -0.61
CA ALA A 93 15.75 1.26 -1.09
C ALA A 93 15.87 2.04 -2.40
N ALA A 94 14.95 1.85 -3.36
CA ALA A 94 14.95 2.60 -4.62
C ALA A 94 14.64 4.11 -4.45
N LEU A 95 14.05 4.50 -3.32
CA LEU A 95 13.73 5.89 -2.97
C LEU A 95 14.71 6.49 -1.95
N ASP A 96 15.80 5.78 -1.61
CA ASP A 96 16.76 6.19 -0.57
C ASP A 96 16.10 6.51 0.79
N LEU A 97 15.04 5.76 1.13
CA LEU A 97 14.33 5.86 2.40
C LEU A 97 14.86 4.85 3.42
N ARG A 98 14.55 5.08 4.69
CA ARG A 98 14.82 4.08 5.74
C ARG A 98 14.07 2.79 5.41
N ILE A 99 14.82 1.70 5.32
CA ILE A 99 14.26 0.37 5.06
C ILE A 99 13.49 -0.10 6.32
N PRO A 100 12.23 -0.54 6.18
CA PRO A 100 11.40 -1.03 7.28
C PRO A 100 11.75 -2.45 7.74
#